data_AF-A0A816HL63-F1
#
_entry.id   AF-A0A816HL63-F1
#
_cell.length_a   1.000
_cell.length_b   1.000
_cell.length_c   1.000
_cell.angle_alpha   90.00
_cell.angle_beta   90.00
_cell.angle_gamma   90.00
#
_symmetry.space_group_name_H-M   'P 1'
#
loop_
_entity.id
_entity.type
_entity.pdbx_description
1 polymer ?
#
loop_
_entity_poly.entity_id
_entity_poly.type
_entity_poly.pdbx_seq_one_letter_code
_entity_poly.pdbx_strand_id
1 'polypeptide(L)'
;FKGGKVNIFDIEEDYSTFVPIEIQLKKIQFLYLNQDESWKELIIKSDSKAHLIKPITITLDILKSIQIDNFDIPIWKISGEINSIECELNETRLFGLLKLIQMIPFPDSFQNNPPKEEKERKKIESTKKKYETIEDMTPVKKILHEEQQDLEKQIEIHENDSQKQRKQLQFHFLLSKINVKIRRCLLEMSDLTEDFLCLSLETIEVEAMMKTYDIQLNFSLENFQIIHYEFETKINEKLNIFSRKTNSKLLIIRCLLTSNSNPLFASEPYFSIENQISIEIN
;
A
#
# COMPACT_ATOMS: atom_id res chain seq x y z
N PHE A 1 41.43 -4.98 -10.81
CA PHE A 1 40.80 -6.32 -10.84
C PHE A 1 40.74 -6.90 -9.43
N LYS A 2 39.61 -7.56 -9.11
CA LYS A 2 39.11 -8.08 -7.82
C LYS A 2 38.48 -7.00 -6.92
N GLY A 3 37.20 -7.05 -6.52
CA GLY A 3 36.11 -8.01 -6.76
C GLY A 3 34.90 -7.67 -5.87
N GLY A 4 33.68 -7.89 -6.37
CA GLY A 4 32.39 -7.88 -5.65
C GLY A 4 31.84 -6.49 -5.30
N LYS A 5 30.59 -6.12 -5.58
CA LYS A 5 29.36 -6.91 -5.72
C LYS A 5 28.55 -6.43 -6.92
N VAL A 6 28.15 -7.39 -7.74
CA VAL A 6 27.03 -7.24 -8.66
C VAL A 6 25.78 -7.21 -7.78
N ASN A 7 24.97 -6.17 -7.88
CA ASN A 7 23.59 -6.24 -7.38
C ASN A 7 22.84 -7.11 -8.39
N ILE A 8 22.75 -8.39 -8.07
CA ILE A 8 21.98 -9.41 -8.78
C ILE A 8 20.61 -9.42 -8.12
N PHE A 9 19.71 -8.60 -8.66
CA PHE A 9 18.28 -8.88 -8.65
C PHE A 9 17.80 -8.67 -10.09
N ASP A 10 17.99 -9.71 -10.90
CA ASP A 10 17.18 -10.06 -12.08
C ASP A 10 16.71 -8.93 -13.01
N ILE A 11 17.65 -8.10 -13.50
CA ILE A 11 17.44 -7.33 -14.75
C ILE A 11 17.73 -8.25 -15.95
N GLU A 12 17.02 -9.37 -15.99
CA GLU A 12 16.69 -10.10 -17.21
C GLU A 12 15.16 -10.16 -17.36
N GLU A 13 14.42 -9.20 -16.77
CA GLU A 13 13.08 -8.87 -17.25
C GLU A 13 13.21 -8.14 -18.57
N ASP A 14 13.31 -8.98 -19.59
CA ASP A 14 13.30 -8.74 -21.01
C ASP A 14 12.62 -7.40 -21.35
N TYR A 15 13.40 -6.41 -21.83
CA TYR A 15 12.88 -5.13 -22.34
C TYR A 15 11.81 -5.31 -23.46
N SER A 16 11.65 -6.55 -23.95
CA SER A 16 10.55 -7.00 -24.80
C SER A 16 9.17 -6.91 -24.12
N THR A 17 9.12 -6.87 -22.78
CA THR A 17 7.88 -7.00 -22.00
C THR A 17 7.55 -5.75 -21.20
N PHE A 18 8.55 -5.01 -20.70
CA PHE A 18 8.35 -3.86 -19.82
C PHE A 18 9.10 -2.61 -20.27
N VAL A 19 8.49 -1.44 -20.04
CA VAL A 19 9.11 -0.12 -20.13
C VAL A 19 9.43 0.37 -18.71
N PRO A 20 10.71 0.61 -18.38
CA PRO A 20 11.10 1.12 -17.08
C PRO A 20 10.83 2.62 -16.94
N ILE A 21 10.47 3.01 -15.71
CA ILE A 21 10.26 4.37 -15.24
C ILE A 21 10.99 4.48 -13.90
N GLU A 22 12.03 5.29 -13.85
CA GLU A 22 12.80 5.51 -12.63
C GLU A 22 12.19 6.68 -11.84
N ILE A 23 11.77 6.41 -10.59
CA ILE A 23 11.34 7.45 -9.65
C ILE A 23 12.22 7.40 -8.41
N GLN A 24 12.86 8.53 -8.10
CA GLN A 24 13.68 8.67 -6.91
C GLN A 24 13.23 9.87 -6.08
N LEU A 25 12.72 9.59 -4.88
CA LEU A 25 12.35 10.61 -3.90
C LEU A 25 13.52 10.83 -2.95
N LYS A 26 14.19 11.98 -3.07
CA LYS A 26 15.39 12.30 -2.29
C LYS A 26 15.05 13.20 -1.10
N LYS A 27 15.74 12.97 0.03
CA LYS A 27 15.70 13.82 1.22
C LYS A 27 14.30 14.01 1.81
N ILE A 28 13.46 12.98 1.78
CA ILE A 28 12.18 12.97 2.49
C ILE A 28 12.47 13.09 4.00
N GLN A 29 11.82 14.05 4.64
CA GLN A 29 12.03 14.41 6.04
C GLN A 29 10.70 14.61 6.73
N PHE A 30 10.63 14.24 8.01
CA PHE A 30 9.50 14.54 8.86
C PHE A 30 9.98 15.39 10.02
N LEU A 31 9.39 16.58 10.18
CA LEU A 31 9.75 17.52 11.23
C LEU A 31 8.59 17.66 12.22
N TYR A 32 8.92 17.76 13.50
CA TYR A 32 7.99 18.16 14.56
C TYR A 32 8.46 19.48 15.14
N LEU A 33 7.55 20.45 15.09
CA LEU A 33 7.84 21.85 15.30
C LEU A 33 6.82 22.45 16.26
N ASN A 34 7.28 23.35 17.11
CA ASN A 34 6.41 24.25 17.84
C ASN A 34 5.94 25.39 16.92
N GLN A 35 4.87 26.09 17.31
CA GLN A 35 4.27 27.15 16.49
C GLN A 35 5.25 28.30 16.16
N ASP A 36 6.24 28.52 17.02
CA ASP A 36 7.21 29.62 16.90
C ASP A 36 8.44 29.25 16.04
N GLU A 37 8.54 28.00 15.56
CA GLU A 37 9.72 27.51 14.84
C GLU A 37 9.56 27.61 13.31
N SER A 38 10.61 28.14 12.64
CA SER A 38 10.65 28.28 11.18
C SER A 38 11.03 26.95 10.50
N TRP A 39 10.04 26.21 10.00
CA TRP A 39 10.27 24.94 9.29
C TRP A 39 11.23 25.08 8.09
N LYS A 40 11.21 26.22 7.40
CA LYS A 40 12.05 26.52 6.23
C LYS A 40 13.54 26.57 6.58
N GLU A 41 13.88 27.04 7.77
CA GLU A 41 15.26 27.10 8.23
C GLU A 41 15.74 25.73 8.74
N LEU A 42 14.82 24.94 9.31
CA LEU A 42 15.13 23.66 9.94
C LEU A 42 15.23 22.50 8.95
N ILE A 43 14.51 22.56 7.82
CA ILE A 43 14.61 21.56 6.75
C ILE A 43 15.99 21.54 6.06
N ILE A 44 16.73 22.66 6.12
CA ILE A 44 18.09 22.77 5.56
C ILE A 44 19.11 22.17 6.53
N LYS A 45 18.84 22.23 7.83
CA LYS A 45 19.70 21.71 8.90
C LYS A 45 19.38 20.24 9.15
N SER A 46 20.05 19.33 8.45
CA SER A 46 19.80 17.87 8.54
C SER A 46 19.90 17.29 9.95
N ASP A 47 20.66 17.93 10.85
CA ASP A 47 20.88 17.48 12.23
C ASP A 47 20.06 18.29 13.26
N SER A 48 19.06 19.04 12.80
CA SER A 48 18.14 19.73 13.71
C SER A 48 17.44 18.72 14.63
N LYS A 49 17.35 19.05 15.93
CA LYS A 49 16.50 18.32 16.89
C LYS A 49 15.04 18.27 16.42
N ALA A 50 14.60 19.14 15.51
CA ALA A 50 13.25 19.13 14.94
C ALA A 50 12.94 17.90 14.05
N HIS A 51 13.95 17.20 13.53
CA HIS A 51 13.74 16.02 12.70
C HIS A 51 13.23 14.85 13.53
N LEU A 52 12.01 14.41 13.22
CA LEU A 52 11.47 13.13 13.69
C LEU A 52 12.11 11.98 12.94
N ILE A 53 12.28 12.14 11.63
CA ILE A 53 12.91 11.16 10.75
C ILE A 53 13.99 11.92 9.98
N LYS A 54 15.23 11.44 10.08
CA LYS A 54 16.36 11.97 9.32
C LYS A 54 16.07 11.89 7.81
N PRO A 55 16.70 12.73 6.97
CA PRO A 55 16.47 12.70 5.53
C PRO A 55 16.67 11.30 4.94
N ILE A 56 15.61 10.67 4.45
CA ILE A 56 15.64 9.38 3.77
C ILE A 56 15.51 9.57 2.25
N THR A 57 16.02 8.61 1.49
CA THR A 57 15.82 8.53 0.05
C THR A 57 15.09 7.22 -0.24
N ILE A 58 14.04 7.31 -1.06
CA ILE A 58 13.26 6.17 -1.52
C ILE A 58 13.50 6.05 -3.02
N THR A 59 13.98 4.89 -3.45
CA THR A 59 14.09 4.55 -4.86
C THR A 59 12.97 3.58 -5.20
N LEU A 60 12.23 3.88 -6.26
CA LEU A 60 11.16 3.04 -6.77
C LEU A 60 11.47 2.69 -8.24
N ASP A 61 11.54 1.40 -8.52
CA ASP A 61 11.60 0.87 -9.87
C ASP A 61 10.18 0.58 -10.32
N ILE A 62 9.71 1.35 -11.29
CA ILE A 62 8.35 1.22 -11.82
C ILE A 62 8.46 0.71 -13.26
N LEU A 63 7.89 -0.44 -13.53
CA LEU A 63 7.86 -1.07 -14.83
C LEU A 63 6.42 -1.10 -15.35
N LYS A 64 6.21 -0.65 -16.58
CA LYS A 64 4.92 -0.73 -17.27
C LYS A 64 4.97 -1.78 -18.37
N SER A 65 4.05 -2.74 -18.36
CA SER A 65 4.01 -3.77 -19.40
C SER A 65 3.61 -3.20 -20.77
N ILE A 66 4.24 -3.72 -21.81
CA ILE A 66 3.92 -3.48 -23.23
C ILE A 66 2.92 -4.53 -23.74
N GLN A 67 2.84 -5.67 -23.05
CA GLN A 67 2.01 -6.82 -23.44
C GLN A 67 0.62 -6.72 -22.79
N ILE A 68 -0.23 -5.89 -23.39
CA ILE A 68 -1.56 -5.58 -22.86
C ILE A 68 -2.46 -6.82 -22.87
N ASP A 69 -2.31 -7.68 -23.88
CA ASP A 69 -3.16 -8.85 -24.12
C ASP A 69 -2.78 -10.10 -23.31
N ASN A 70 -1.60 -10.10 -22.68
CA ASN A 70 -1.17 -11.21 -21.83
C ASN A 70 -1.62 -10.99 -20.38
N PHE A 71 -2.61 -11.75 -19.92
CA PHE A 71 -3.24 -11.56 -18.61
C PHE A 71 -2.34 -11.93 -17.43
N ASP A 72 -1.35 -12.80 -17.66
CA ASP A 72 -0.41 -13.29 -16.64
C ASP A 72 0.71 -12.31 -16.30
N ILE A 73 0.95 -11.32 -17.15
CA ILE A 73 2.00 -10.31 -16.96
C ILE A 73 1.37 -9.06 -16.35
N PRO A 74 1.77 -8.60 -15.16
CA PRO A 74 1.14 -7.44 -14.53
C PRO A 74 1.29 -6.18 -15.39
N ILE A 75 0.24 -5.35 -15.47
CA ILE A 75 0.30 -4.07 -16.19
C ILE A 75 1.38 -3.17 -15.57
N TRP A 76 1.46 -3.16 -14.25
CA TRP A 76 2.46 -2.43 -13.49
C TRP A 76 3.21 -3.37 -12.55
N LYS A 77 4.54 -3.27 -12.55
CA LYS A 77 5.38 -3.84 -11.50
C LYS A 77 6.11 -2.71 -10.82
N ILE A 78 6.00 -2.64 -9.50
CA ILE A 78 6.61 -1.60 -8.68
C ILE A 78 7.44 -2.29 -7.60
N SER A 79 8.74 -2.05 -7.60
CA SER A 79 9.63 -2.46 -6.52
C SER A 79 10.28 -1.26 -5.86
N GLY A 80 10.53 -1.35 -4.55
CA GLY A 80 11.22 -0.28 -3.84
C GLY A 80 11.91 -0.78 -2.59
N GLU A 81 12.93 -0.04 -2.18
CA GLU A 81 13.63 -0.33 -0.94
C GLU A 81 13.96 0.93 -0.13
N ILE A 82 13.95 0.77 1.19
CA ILE A 82 14.49 1.72 2.15
C ILE A 82 15.42 0.97 3.12
N ASN A 83 16.66 1.42 3.21
CA ASN A 83 17.65 0.77 4.07
C ASN A 83 17.33 0.93 5.57
N SER A 84 17.04 2.15 6.01
CA SER A 84 16.84 2.42 7.44
C SER A 84 16.01 3.68 7.66
N ILE A 85 15.11 3.62 8.62
CA ILE A 85 14.40 4.77 9.18
C ILE A 85 14.84 4.92 10.63
N GLU A 86 15.46 6.06 10.94
CA GLU A 86 15.84 6.43 12.30
C GLU A 86 14.93 7.54 12.80
N CYS A 87 14.26 7.26 13.91
CA CYS A 87 13.44 8.21 14.62
C CYS A 87 13.96 8.40 16.04
N GLU A 88 14.15 9.66 16.43
CA GLU A 88 14.58 10.03 17.77
C GLU A 88 13.61 11.03 18.38
N LEU A 89 13.06 10.70 19.55
CA LEU A 89 12.04 11.47 20.24
C LEU A 89 12.47 11.68 21.69
N ASN A 90 12.11 12.81 22.27
CA ASN A 90 12.07 12.94 23.73
C ASN A 90 10.64 12.68 24.24
N GLU A 91 10.47 12.46 25.54
CA GLU A 91 9.15 12.20 26.15
C GLU A 91 8.12 13.28 25.81
N THR A 92 8.48 14.56 25.93
CA THR A 92 7.58 15.69 25.63
C THR A 92 7.07 15.65 24.19
N ARG A 93 7.95 15.36 23.23
CA ARG A 93 7.61 15.23 21.81
C ARG A 93 6.78 13.98 21.54
N LEU A 94 7.08 12.86 22.21
CA LEU A 94 6.28 11.65 22.11
C LEU A 94 4.82 11.92 22.54
N PHE A 95 4.61 12.58 23.68
CA PHE A 95 3.26 12.96 24.12
C PHE A 95 2.59 13.93 23.13
N GLY A 96 3.34 14.89 22.59
CA GLY A 96 2.85 15.79 21.54
C GLY A 96 2.39 15.06 20.29
N LEU A 97 3.19 14.12 19.79
CA LEU A 97 2.87 13.28 18.63
C LEU A 97 1.66 12.39 18.86
N LEU A 98 1.56 11.76 20.03
CA LEU A 98 0.40 10.94 20.37
C LEU A 98 -0.90 11.76 20.37
N LYS A 99 -0.85 13.00 20.87
CA LYS A 99 -1.99 13.93 20.78
C LYS A 99 -2.32 14.28 19.33
N LEU A 100 -1.30 14.53 18.48
CA LEU A 100 -1.53 14.81 17.06
C LEU A 100 -2.17 13.64 16.32
N ILE A 101 -1.70 12.41 16.55
CA ILE A 101 -2.26 11.21 15.93
C ILE A 101 -3.75 11.06 16.27
N GLN A 102 -4.14 11.35 17.52
CA GLN A 102 -5.54 11.35 17.94
C GLN A 102 -6.40 12.42 17.25
N MET A 103 -5.80 13.47 16.70
CA MET A 103 -6.50 14.54 15.98
C MET A 103 -6.63 14.27 14.48
N ILE A 104 -5.98 13.23 13.94
CA ILE A 104 -6.11 12.88 12.51
C ILE A 104 -7.50 12.26 12.30
N PRO A 105 -8.40 12.92 11.54
CA PRO A 105 -9.74 12.39 11.30
C PRO A 105 -9.66 11.12 10.45
N PHE A 106 -10.35 10.07 10.88
CA PHE A 106 -10.51 8.87 10.05
C PHE A 106 -11.39 9.20 8.82
N PRO A 107 -11.13 8.58 7.65
CA PRO A 107 -11.83 8.90 6.40
C PRO A 107 -13.36 8.78 6.47
N ASP A 108 -13.91 7.96 7.37
CA ASP A 108 -15.37 7.83 7.57
C ASP A 108 -16.03 9.11 8.12
N SER A 109 -15.24 9.99 8.74
CA SER A 109 -15.73 11.27 9.27
C SER A 109 -16.10 12.31 8.20
N PHE A 110 -15.71 12.08 6.93
CA PHE A 110 -16.09 12.94 5.81
C PHE A 110 -17.50 12.64 5.25
N GLN A 111 -18.18 11.58 5.71
CA GLN A 111 -19.50 11.19 5.18
C GLN A 111 -20.71 11.86 5.88
N ASN A 112 -20.50 12.66 6.93
CA ASN A 112 -21.61 13.19 7.74
C ASN A 112 -22.13 14.59 7.37
N ASN A 113 -21.71 15.17 6.25
CA ASN A 113 -22.29 16.41 5.73
C ASN A 113 -22.86 16.18 4.32
N PRO A 114 -24.16 15.89 4.16
CA PRO A 114 -24.79 16.01 2.85
C PRO A 114 -24.69 17.49 2.41
N PRO A 115 -24.33 17.79 1.14
CA PRO A 115 -24.47 19.13 0.60
C PRO A 115 -25.93 19.58 0.75
N LYS A 116 -26.16 20.67 1.47
CA LYS A 116 -27.48 21.30 1.60
C LYS A 116 -27.82 22.02 0.29
N GLU A 117 -27.92 21.33 -0.84
CA GLU A 117 -28.30 21.97 -2.11
C GLU A 117 -28.95 20.95 -3.07
N GLU A 118 -30.01 20.26 -2.63
CA GLU A 118 -30.92 19.61 -3.57
C GLU A 118 -32.34 19.52 -3.00
N LYS A 119 -32.98 20.68 -2.87
CA LYS A 119 -34.43 20.79 -2.67
C LYS A 119 -35.00 21.75 -3.69
N GLU A 120 -34.88 21.45 -4.97
CA GLU A 120 -35.75 22.03 -5.98
C GLU A 120 -35.64 21.24 -7.29
N ARG A 121 -36.38 20.12 -7.38
CA ARG A 121 -36.89 19.53 -8.65
C ARG A 121 -37.76 18.31 -8.36
N LYS A 122 -38.97 18.56 -7.85
CA LYS A 122 -40.12 17.67 -8.05
C LYS A 122 -41.39 18.49 -8.33
N LYS A 123 -41.71 18.58 -9.61
CA LYS A 123 -43.03 18.75 -10.26
C LYS A 123 -42.69 18.97 -11.74
N ILE A 124 -43.02 18.09 -12.66
CA ILE A 124 -44.37 17.97 -13.23
C ILE A 124 -44.59 16.53 -13.72
N GLU A 125 -45.82 16.10 -13.49
CA GLU A 125 -46.42 14.80 -13.78
C GLU A 125 -46.56 14.48 -15.28
N SER A 126 -46.54 13.17 -15.53
CA SER A 126 -47.32 12.42 -16.53
C SER A 126 -47.83 13.12 -17.81
N THR A 127 -47.47 12.56 -18.96
CA THR A 127 -48.45 12.36 -20.05
C THR A 127 -48.10 11.16 -20.93
N LYS A 128 -48.99 10.17 -20.93
CA LYS A 128 -49.07 9.07 -21.90
C LYS A 128 -49.59 9.61 -23.25
N LYS A 129 -48.93 9.27 -24.37
CA LYS A 129 -49.47 9.13 -25.77
C LYS A 129 -48.46 8.22 -26.49
N LYS A 130 -48.72 6.99 -26.98
CA LYS A 130 -49.69 6.43 -27.95
C LYS A 130 -49.71 7.13 -29.32
N TYR A 131 -48.96 6.55 -30.28
CA TYR A 131 -49.19 6.55 -31.75
C TYR A 131 -48.53 5.24 -32.25
N GLU A 132 -49.26 4.18 -32.58
CA GLU A 132 -50.03 3.89 -33.82
C GLU A 132 -49.19 3.87 -35.12
N THR A 133 -48.97 2.64 -35.58
CA THR A 133 -48.99 2.08 -36.95
C THR A 133 -48.68 2.99 -38.14
N ILE A 134 -47.60 2.66 -38.85
CA ILE A 134 -47.54 2.80 -40.31
C ILE A 134 -46.93 1.50 -40.86
N GLU A 135 -47.77 0.67 -41.46
CA GLU A 135 -47.35 -0.29 -42.48
C GLU A 135 -47.00 0.51 -43.74
N ASP A 136 -45.79 0.35 -44.27
CA ASP A 136 -45.52 0.52 -45.70
C ASP A 136 -44.27 -0.29 -46.10
N MET A 137 -44.54 -1.40 -46.78
CA MET A 137 -43.80 -2.07 -47.85
C MET A 137 -42.29 -1.73 -48.02
N THR A 138 -41.39 -2.70 -47.78
CA THR A 138 -40.26 -3.04 -48.69
C THR A 138 -39.45 -4.27 -48.20
N PRO A 139 -38.74 -4.98 -49.10
CA PRO A 139 -38.38 -6.39 -48.91
C PRO A 139 -37.01 -6.55 -48.25
N VAL A 140 -36.96 -6.62 -46.92
CA VAL A 140 -35.72 -6.95 -46.18
C VAL A 140 -35.95 -8.11 -45.21
N LYS A 141 -36.74 -9.11 -45.62
CA LYS A 141 -36.90 -10.39 -44.90
C LYS A 141 -36.02 -11.53 -45.43
N LYS A 142 -34.88 -11.20 -46.04
CA LYS A 142 -33.89 -12.19 -46.50
C LYS A 142 -32.48 -12.05 -45.92
N ILE A 143 -32.26 -11.12 -44.99
CA ILE A 143 -30.95 -10.96 -44.30
C ILE A 143 -30.96 -11.61 -42.89
N LEU A 144 -32.14 -11.91 -42.35
CA LEU A 144 -32.34 -12.41 -40.98
C LEU A 144 -31.98 -13.89 -40.73
N HIS A 145 -31.38 -14.61 -41.70
CA HIS A 145 -30.99 -16.01 -41.52
C HIS A 145 -29.50 -16.30 -41.72
N GLU A 146 -28.67 -15.29 -42.02
CA GLU A 146 -27.19 -15.46 -42.03
C GLU A 146 -26.54 -14.84 -40.78
N GLU A 147 -27.16 -13.86 -40.12
CA GLU A 147 -26.65 -13.26 -38.88
C GLU A 147 -26.77 -14.15 -37.63
N GLN A 148 -27.50 -15.27 -37.70
CA GLN A 148 -27.63 -16.18 -36.54
C GLN A 148 -26.42 -17.12 -36.36
N GLN A 149 -25.63 -17.38 -37.41
CA GLN A 149 -24.41 -18.22 -37.30
C GLN A 149 -23.17 -17.43 -36.91
N ASP A 150 -23.15 -16.11 -37.13
CA ASP A 150 -22.03 -15.25 -36.71
C ASP A 150 -22.18 -14.76 -35.26
N LEU A 151 -23.41 -14.70 -34.71
CA LEU A 151 -23.61 -14.46 -33.28
C LEU A 151 -23.18 -15.65 -32.41
N GLU A 152 -23.41 -16.89 -32.83
CA GLU A 152 -22.99 -18.08 -32.07
C GLU A 152 -21.45 -18.20 -31.98
N LYS A 153 -20.71 -17.80 -33.03
CA LYS A 153 -19.24 -17.73 -32.98
C LYS A 153 -18.71 -16.55 -32.15
N GLN A 154 -19.44 -15.46 -32.01
CA GLN A 154 -19.05 -14.36 -31.11
C GLN A 154 -19.42 -14.64 -29.64
N ILE A 155 -20.41 -15.49 -29.37
CA ILE A 155 -20.76 -15.93 -28.01
C ILE A 155 -19.71 -16.91 -27.46
N GLU A 156 -19.20 -17.85 -28.28
CA GLU A 156 -18.13 -18.77 -27.85
C GLU A 156 -16.77 -18.08 -27.55
N ILE A 157 -16.53 -16.91 -28.16
CA ILE A 157 -15.33 -16.10 -27.85
C ILE A 157 -15.52 -15.34 -26.51
N HIS A 158 -16.74 -14.93 -26.17
CA HIS A 158 -17.02 -14.16 -24.95
C HIS A 158 -17.18 -15.01 -23.67
N GLU A 159 -17.55 -16.28 -23.78
CA GLU A 159 -17.66 -17.16 -22.59
C GLU A 159 -16.28 -17.47 -21.97
N ASN A 160 -15.21 -17.53 -22.76
CA ASN A 160 -13.86 -17.84 -22.26
C ASN A 160 -13.11 -16.65 -21.64
N ASP A 161 -13.45 -15.41 -22.00
CA ASP A 161 -12.82 -14.21 -21.42
C ASP A 161 -13.43 -13.83 -20.06
N SER A 162 -14.63 -14.32 -19.76
CA SER A 162 -15.37 -14.04 -18.52
C SER A 162 -14.69 -14.62 -17.26
N GLN A 163 -13.66 -15.47 -17.40
CA GLN A 163 -12.93 -16.07 -16.27
C GLN A 163 -11.47 -15.59 -16.15
N LYS A 164 -10.97 -14.77 -17.09
CA LYS A 164 -9.56 -14.35 -17.08
C LYS A 164 -9.34 -13.20 -16.09
N GLN A 165 -8.55 -13.47 -15.04
CA GLN A 165 -8.12 -12.45 -14.09
C GLN A 165 -6.88 -11.72 -14.63
N ARG A 166 -7.02 -10.43 -14.95
CA ARG A 166 -5.90 -9.59 -15.38
C ARG A 166 -5.08 -9.20 -14.16
N LYS A 167 -3.77 -9.50 -14.16
CA LYS A 167 -2.87 -8.90 -13.18
C LYS A 167 -2.69 -7.41 -13.50
N GLN A 168 -3.11 -6.55 -12.59
CA GLN A 168 -3.06 -5.10 -12.77
C GLN A 168 -1.79 -4.50 -12.14
N LEU A 169 -1.46 -4.91 -10.92
CA LEU A 169 -0.30 -4.41 -10.18
C LEU A 169 0.38 -5.54 -9.42
N GLN A 170 1.70 -5.62 -9.57
CA GLN A 170 2.59 -6.32 -8.66
C GLN A 170 3.42 -5.28 -7.91
N PHE A 171 3.37 -5.31 -6.59
CA PHE A 171 4.09 -4.40 -5.72
C PHE A 171 4.99 -5.22 -4.79
N HIS A 172 6.23 -4.81 -4.63
CA HIS A 172 7.15 -5.37 -3.66
C HIS A 172 7.93 -4.23 -3.01
N PHE A 173 8.00 -4.23 -1.68
CA PHE A 173 8.71 -3.19 -0.96
C PHE A 173 9.44 -3.73 0.25
N LEU A 174 10.72 -3.39 0.37
CA LEU A 174 11.59 -3.83 1.44
C LEU A 174 12.07 -2.66 2.29
N LEU A 175 11.83 -2.74 3.59
CA LEU A 175 12.37 -1.81 4.57
C LEU A 175 13.26 -2.57 5.55
N SER A 176 14.58 -2.41 5.42
CA SER A 176 15.52 -3.26 6.17
C SER A 176 15.52 -2.96 7.67
N LYS A 177 15.30 -1.71 8.09
CA LYS A 177 15.31 -1.35 9.52
C LYS A 177 14.45 -0.15 9.86
N ILE A 178 13.74 -0.23 10.98
CA ILE A 178 13.17 0.92 11.68
C ILE A 178 13.75 0.94 13.10
N ASN A 179 14.29 2.08 13.51
CA ASN A 179 14.67 2.32 14.90
C ASN A 179 13.92 3.54 15.42
N VAL A 180 13.20 3.37 16.51
CA VAL A 180 12.58 4.45 17.26
C VAL A 180 13.24 4.51 18.62
N LYS A 181 14.02 5.56 18.85
CA LYS A 181 14.71 5.82 20.11
C LYS A 181 13.99 6.92 20.88
N ILE A 182 13.60 6.61 22.10
CA ILE A 182 13.02 7.55 23.04
C ILE A 182 14.09 7.94 24.04
N ARG A 183 14.25 9.24 24.24
CA ARG A 183 15.15 9.84 25.21
C ARG A 183 14.40 10.52 26.33
N ARG A 184 14.91 10.40 27.54
CA ARG A 184 14.38 11.08 28.71
C ARG A 184 15.24 12.29 29.05
N CYS A 185 14.62 13.35 29.52
CA CYS A 185 15.32 14.51 30.06
C CYS A 185 15.75 14.24 31.51
N LEU A 186 17.03 14.42 31.83
CA LEU A 186 17.58 14.11 33.16
C LEU A 186 17.27 15.18 34.22
N LEU A 187 17.10 16.44 33.80
CA LEU A 187 16.81 17.57 34.68
C LEU A 187 15.81 18.49 34.00
N GLU A 188 14.81 18.95 34.73
CA GLU A 188 13.65 19.72 34.23
C GLU A 188 14.00 21.06 33.52
N MET A 189 15.27 21.47 33.49
CA MET A 189 15.75 22.69 32.83
C MET A 189 17.04 22.49 32.02
N SER A 190 17.42 21.25 31.69
CA SER A 190 18.63 20.95 30.91
C SER A 190 18.30 20.34 29.55
N ASP A 191 19.20 20.52 28.58
CA ASP A 191 19.20 19.76 27.33
C ASP A 191 19.80 18.35 27.48
N LEU A 192 20.17 17.95 28.70
CA LEU A 192 20.82 16.68 28.96
C LEU A 192 19.77 15.57 28.89
N THR A 193 19.92 14.73 27.88
CA THR A 193 19.01 13.60 27.64
C THR A 193 19.77 12.29 27.65
N GLU A 194 19.13 11.25 28.15
CA GLU A 194 19.64 9.88 28.13
C GLU A 194 18.73 8.99 27.29
N ASP A 195 19.31 7.94 26.71
CA ASP A 195 18.55 6.91 26.03
C ASP A 195 17.68 6.20 27.07
N PHE A 196 16.37 6.13 26.83
CA PHE A 196 15.40 5.52 27.73
C PHE A 196 14.92 4.18 27.18
N LEU A 197 14.37 4.22 25.96
CA LEU A 197 13.80 3.06 25.29
C LEU A 197 14.22 3.07 23.81
N CYS A 198 14.53 1.91 23.25
CA CYS A 198 14.71 1.73 21.81
C CYS A 198 13.81 0.60 21.33
N LEU A 199 12.98 0.91 20.35
CA LEU A 199 12.18 -0.04 19.61
C LEU A 199 12.81 -0.22 18.23
N SER A 200 13.04 -1.46 17.83
CA SER A 200 13.71 -1.77 16.58
C SER A 200 13.02 -2.91 15.85
N LEU A 201 12.66 -2.66 14.60
CA LEU A 201 12.12 -3.62 13.66
C LEU A 201 13.15 -3.86 12.56
N GLU A 202 13.36 -5.11 12.16
CA GLU A 202 14.27 -5.46 11.07
C GLU A 202 13.53 -6.29 10.02
N THR A 203 13.86 -6.02 8.77
CA THR A 203 13.33 -6.67 7.57
C THR A 203 11.80 -6.67 7.54
N ILE A 204 11.23 -5.51 7.23
CA ILE A 204 9.81 -5.36 6.92
C ILE A 204 9.63 -5.50 5.41
N GLU A 205 8.87 -6.49 4.99
CA GLU A 205 8.62 -6.78 3.58
C GLU A 205 7.12 -6.71 3.32
N VAL A 206 6.75 -6.02 2.24
CA VAL A 206 5.38 -5.90 1.76
C VAL A 206 5.33 -6.36 0.33
N GLU A 207 4.48 -7.33 0.05
CA GLU A 207 4.15 -7.75 -1.30
C GLU A 207 2.66 -7.55 -1.53
N ALA A 208 2.29 -7.02 -2.69
CA ALA A 208 0.90 -6.97 -3.11
C ALA A 208 0.75 -7.43 -4.56
N MET A 209 -0.32 -8.17 -4.81
CA MET A 209 -0.76 -8.54 -6.15
C MET A 209 -2.22 -8.13 -6.30
N MET A 210 -2.49 -7.19 -7.19
CA MET A 210 -3.84 -6.77 -7.55
C MET A 210 -4.20 -7.38 -8.89
N LYS A 211 -5.34 -8.07 -8.92
CA LYS A 211 -5.96 -8.58 -10.13
C LYS A 211 -7.35 -7.96 -10.31
N THR A 212 -8.00 -8.26 -11.43
CA THR A 212 -9.35 -7.75 -11.74
C THR A 212 -10.35 -7.90 -10.60
N TYR A 213 -10.30 -9.02 -9.85
CA TYR A 213 -11.33 -9.35 -8.86
C TYR A 213 -10.79 -9.56 -7.45
N ASP A 214 -9.47 -9.56 -7.27
CA ASP A 214 -8.86 -9.76 -5.96
C ASP A 214 -7.62 -8.88 -5.72
N ILE A 215 -7.32 -8.67 -4.44
CA ILE A 215 -6.05 -8.11 -3.98
C ILE A 215 -5.49 -9.07 -2.95
N GLN A 216 -4.26 -9.52 -3.18
CA GLN A 216 -3.46 -10.26 -2.23
C GLN A 216 -2.42 -9.32 -1.63
N LEU A 217 -2.36 -9.23 -0.31
CA LEU A 217 -1.38 -8.45 0.43
C LEU A 217 -0.65 -9.40 1.39
N ASN A 218 0.67 -9.47 1.28
CA ASN A 218 1.53 -10.14 2.23
C ASN A 218 2.38 -9.10 2.94
N PHE A 219 2.34 -9.12 4.26
CA PHE A 219 3.26 -8.36 5.10
C PHE A 219 4.09 -9.36 5.90
N SER A 220 5.38 -9.14 5.98
CA SER A 220 6.24 -9.88 6.90
C SER A 220 7.22 -9.01 7.64
N LEU A 221 7.52 -9.45 8.86
CA LEU A 221 8.51 -8.87 9.76
C LEU A 221 9.41 -9.99 10.26
N GLU A 222 10.73 -9.83 10.19
CA GLU A 222 11.68 -10.84 10.67
C GLU A 222 12.03 -10.69 12.13
N ASN A 223 12.46 -9.50 12.55
CA ASN A 223 12.92 -9.29 13.93
C ASN A 223 12.23 -8.10 14.57
N PHE A 224 11.90 -8.26 15.85
CA PHE A 224 11.39 -7.20 16.69
C PHE A 224 12.10 -7.21 18.03
N GLN A 225 12.59 -6.04 18.45
CA GLN A 225 13.25 -5.87 19.72
C GLN A 225 12.85 -4.56 20.41
N ILE A 226 12.76 -4.61 21.74
CA ILE A 226 12.52 -3.48 22.63
C ILE A 226 13.57 -3.53 23.74
N ILE A 227 14.44 -2.53 23.77
CA ILE A 227 15.52 -2.40 24.75
C ILE A 227 15.22 -1.23 25.66
N HIS A 228 15.31 -1.46 26.98
CA HIS A 228 15.23 -0.44 28.00
C HIS A 228 16.63 -0.19 28.58
N TYR A 229 17.06 1.07 28.60
CA TYR A 229 18.45 1.42 28.90
C TYR A 229 18.72 1.66 30.40
N GLU A 230 17.70 1.97 31.19
CA GLU A 230 17.87 2.23 32.63
C GLU A 230 18.06 0.97 33.47
N PHE A 231 17.51 -0.15 33.00
CA PHE A 231 17.57 -1.41 33.73
C PHE A 231 18.62 -2.31 33.12
N GLU A 232 19.35 -3.01 33.98
CA GLU A 232 20.35 -3.98 33.59
C GLU A 232 19.93 -5.36 34.09
N THR A 233 20.26 -6.37 33.29
CA THR A 233 20.10 -7.77 33.69
C THR A 233 21.15 -8.12 34.76
N LYS A 234 21.03 -9.30 35.37
CA LYS A 234 22.03 -9.81 36.33
C LYS A 234 23.44 -10.00 35.74
N ILE A 235 23.58 -9.86 34.42
CA ILE A 235 24.82 -10.04 33.65
C ILE A 235 25.35 -8.66 33.16
N ASN A 236 24.84 -7.54 33.70
CA ASN A 236 25.19 -6.17 33.30
C ASN A 236 24.91 -5.82 31.82
N GLU A 237 24.00 -6.54 31.18
CA GLU A 237 23.50 -6.18 29.84
C GLU A 237 22.23 -5.33 29.97
N LYS A 238 21.99 -4.40 29.04
CA LYS A 238 20.75 -3.60 29.03
C LYS A 238 19.52 -4.49 28.93
N LEU A 239 18.47 -4.13 29.67
CA LEU A 239 17.26 -4.93 29.77
C LEU A 239 16.57 -4.99 28.40
N ASN A 240 16.51 -6.20 27.85
CA ASN A 240 15.73 -6.49 26.67
C ASN A 240 14.33 -6.88 27.10
N ILE A 241 13.36 -5.98 26.94
CA ILE A 241 11.96 -6.20 27.34
C ILE A 241 11.35 -7.28 26.44
N PHE A 242 11.66 -7.20 25.16
CA PHE A 242 11.22 -8.15 24.17
C PHE A 242 12.29 -8.26 23.12
N SER A 243 12.80 -9.45 22.85
CA SER A 243 13.57 -9.69 21.65
C SER A 243 13.22 -11.05 21.11
N ARG A 244 12.78 -11.03 19.85
CA ARG A 244 12.64 -12.24 19.06
C ARG A 244 13.50 -12.07 17.83
N LYS A 245 14.67 -12.70 17.90
CA LYS A 245 15.57 -12.87 16.76
C LYS A 245 15.39 -14.28 16.26
N THR A 246 14.62 -14.43 15.19
CA THR A 246 14.40 -15.71 14.53
C THR A 246 15.19 -15.71 13.23
N ASN A 247 15.70 -16.88 12.82
CA ASN A 247 16.23 -17.04 11.45
C ASN A 247 15.10 -17.14 10.41
N SER A 248 13.86 -16.88 10.81
CA SER A 248 12.63 -16.97 10.05
C SER A 248 11.76 -15.74 10.29
N LYS A 249 10.76 -15.52 9.45
CA LYS A 249 9.78 -14.43 9.59
C LYS A 249 9.03 -14.57 10.92
N LEU A 250 9.12 -13.56 11.78
CA LEU A 250 8.46 -13.48 13.09
C LEU A 250 6.94 -13.33 12.95
N LEU A 251 6.51 -12.44 12.08
CA LEU A 251 5.10 -12.14 11.83
C LEU A 251 4.86 -12.19 10.33
N ILE A 252 3.85 -12.93 9.91
CA ILE A 252 3.35 -12.93 8.54
C ILE A 252 1.86 -12.62 8.59
N ILE A 253 1.43 -11.59 7.88
CA ILE A 253 0.03 -11.25 7.70
C ILE A 253 -0.27 -11.43 6.21
N ARG A 254 -1.21 -12.31 5.88
CA ARG A 254 -1.70 -12.48 4.50
C ARG A 254 -3.16 -12.06 4.46
N CYS A 255 -3.47 -11.09 3.63
CA CYS A 255 -4.83 -10.61 3.40
C CYS A 255 -5.24 -10.91 1.95
N LEU A 256 -6.41 -11.51 1.77
CA LEU A 256 -7.07 -11.66 0.48
C LEU A 256 -8.37 -10.85 0.51
N LEU A 257 -8.44 -9.82 -0.32
CA LEU A 257 -9.62 -8.98 -0.52
C LEU A 257 -10.26 -9.35 -1.85
N THR A 258 -11.56 -9.64 -1.86
CA THR A 258 -12.26 -10.15 -3.05
C THR A 258 -13.47 -9.30 -3.41
N SER A 259 -13.67 -9.06 -4.70
CA SER A 259 -14.86 -8.35 -5.21
C SER A 259 -16.08 -9.27 -5.30
N ASN A 260 -17.26 -8.71 -5.08
CA ASN A 260 -18.55 -9.38 -5.30
C ASN A 260 -18.84 -9.67 -6.79
N SER A 261 -18.10 -9.04 -7.70
CA SER A 261 -18.19 -9.25 -9.15
C SER A 261 -17.29 -10.38 -9.66
N ASN A 262 -16.65 -11.14 -8.76
CA ASN A 262 -15.73 -12.20 -9.14
C ASN A 262 -16.49 -13.38 -9.81
N PRO A 263 -16.22 -13.72 -11.08
CA PRO A 263 -16.86 -14.82 -11.78
C PRO A 263 -16.46 -16.20 -11.20
N LEU A 264 -15.36 -16.27 -10.44
CA LEU A 264 -14.85 -17.48 -9.80
C LEU A 264 -15.37 -17.66 -8.36
N PHE A 265 -16.40 -16.92 -7.94
CA PHE A 265 -16.95 -16.95 -6.58
C PHE A 265 -17.40 -18.35 -6.10
N ALA A 266 -17.69 -19.27 -7.03
CA ALA A 266 -18.05 -20.66 -6.73
C ALA A 266 -16.83 -21.59 -6.51
N SER A 267 -15.59 -21.07 -6.60
CA SER A 267 -14.35 -21.86 -6.46
C SER A 267 -13.54 -21.42 -5.25
N GLU A 268 -12.84 -22.34 -4.58
CA GLU A 268 -11.88 -21.98 -3.53
C GLU A 268 -10.73 -21.14 -4.12
N PRO A 269 -10.24 -20.09 -3.42
CA PRO A 269 -10.61 -19.66 -2.06
C PRO A 269 -11.77 -18.64 -1.98
N TYR A 270 -12.48 -18.36 -3.08
CA TYR A 270 -13.41 -17.23 -3.25
C TYR A 270 -14.85 -17.48 -2.78
N PHE A 271 -15.10 -18.54 -2.01
CA PHE A 271 -16.44 -18.98 -1.58
C PHE A 271 -17.17 -17.99 -0.64
N SER A 272 -16.48 -16.92 -0.21
CA SER A 272 -17.00 -15.88 0.67
C SER A 272 -16.47 -14.51 0.24
N ILE A 273 -17.30 -13.47 0.41
CA ILE A 273 -16.89 -12.05 0.27
C ILE A 273 -16.09 -11.61 1.52
N GLU A 274 -16.02 -12.45 2.55
CA GLU A 274 -15.23 -12.16 3.74
C GLU A 274 -13.76 -12.10 3.38
N ASN A 275 -13.18 -10.91 3.55
CA ASN A 275 -11.75 -10.68 3.47
C ASN A 275 -11.03 -11.68 4.37
N GLN A 276 -10.25 -12.57 3.78
CA GLN A 276 -9.51 -13.57 4.54
C GLN A 276 -8.23 -12.93 5.04
N ILE A 277 -8.09 -12.82 6.37
CA ILE A 277 -6.88 -12.36 7.02
C ILE A 277 -6.31 -13.56 7.79
N SER A 278 -5.11 -13.98 7.41
CA SER A 278 -4.34 -14.97 8.17
C SER A 278 -3.15 -14.29 8.83
N ILE A 279 -2.98 -14.56 10.12
CA ILE A 279 -1.87 -14.03 10.92
C ILE A 279 -1.10 -15.23 11.46
N GLU A 280 0.16 -15.32 11.08
CA GLU A 280 1.10 -16.36 11.51
C GLU A 280 2.17 -15.67 12.38
N ILE A 281 2.33 -16.13 13.62
CA ILE A 281 3.34 -15.64 14.56
C ILE A 281 4.23 -16.81 14.93
N ASN A 282 5.48 -16.78 14.48
CA ASN A 282 6.45 -17.87 14.62
C ASN A 282 7.41 -17.67 15.76
#